data_AF-A0A830D039-F1
#
_entry.id   AF-A0A830D039-F1
#
_cell.length_a   1.000
_cell.length_b   1.000
_cell.length_c   1.000
_cell.angle_alpha   90.00
_cell.angle_beta   90.00
_cell.angle_gamma   90.00
#
_symmetry.space_group_name_H-M   'P 1'
#
loop_
_entity.id
_entity.type
_entity.pdbx_description
1 polymer ?
#
loop_
_entity_poly.entity_id
_entity_poly.type
_entity_poly.pdbx_seq_one_letter_code
_entity_poly.pdbx_strand_id
1 'polypeptide(L)'
;MGALCDDVLSFPSNYSFASSQDLRFSKHVHDNVHGSIYLDPIFLKFIDTEQFQRLRDLKQLGMAHMVYPGAVHSRFEHSLGVYWLAGEAVHKLKTQQGNELGIDRFDMQTVKLAGLLHDIGHGPYSHLFEREFLPKVLNASEWSHEQMSVEMVDHIVDEHHIDIDTETMKKVKEMILASSKYATTKSSREKRFLYDIVANGRNGIDVDKFDYIIRDCRACGLGCNFQFQRLMESMRVMGDEICYRAKDYLTIHKLFATRADLYRTVYTHAKVKFCNEYAVPKDKLENFKNITAQDIVCSQKNGGMALREEDVVVEVISEAFENFQLKTYGIKAQVHATPEKKKRRM
;
A
#
# COMPACT_ATOMS: atom_id res chain seq x y z
N MET A 1 -1.57 -49.52 34.18
CA MET A 1 -2.88 -48.90 33.93
C MET A 1 -2.91 -47.55 34.62
N GLY A 2 -3.26 -46.49 33.89
CA GLY A 2 -3.58 -45.17 34.47
C GLY A 2 -2.46 -44.13 34.36
N ALA A 3 -2.28 -43.57 33.17
CA ALA A 3 -1.60 -42.30 32.94
C ALA A 3 -2.53 -41.14 33.34
N LEU A 4 -2.02 -40.13 34.04
CA LEU A 4 -2.62 -38.81 34.13
C LEU A 4 -1.70 -37.87 33.35
N CYS A 5 -2.23 -37.39 32.24
CA CYS A 5 -1.64 -36.48 31.29
C CYS A 5 -1.99 -35.06 31.76
N ASP A 6 -0.98 -34.28 32.14
CA ASP A 6 -1.06 -32.83 32.26
C ASP A 6 0.03 -32.23 31.35
N ASP A 7 -0.16 -32.38 30.04
CA ASP A 7 0.57 -31.61 29.04
C ASP A 7 -0.17 -30.29 28.82
N VAL A 8 0.22 -29.27 29.58
CA VAL A 8 -0.07 -27.87 29.24
C VAL A 8 0.70 -27.55 27.96
N LEU A 9 0.00 -27.60 26.83
CA LEU A 9 0.45 -27.10 25.54
C LEU A 9 0.86 -25.63 25.69
N SER A 10 2.16 -25.39 25.81
CA SER A 10 2.75 -24.06 25.69
C SER A 10 2.77 -23.69 24.20
N PHE A 11 1.88 -22.79 23.79
CA PHE A 11 1.98 -22.11 22.51
C PHE A 11 3.22 -21.21 22.54
N PRO A 12 4.12 -21.26 21.54
CA PRO A 12 5.25 -20.36 21.50
C PRO A 12 4.74 -18.92 21.32
N SER A 13 5.14 -18.11 22.29
CA SER A 13 4.85 -16.71 22.53
C SER A 13 4.91 -15.82 21.29
N ASN A 14 3.95 -14.89 21.22
CA ASN A 14 3.99 -13.66 20.44
C ASN A 14 5.39 -13.03 20.48
N TYR A 15 6.03 -12.91 19.32
CA TYR A 15 7.27 -12.15 19.17
C TYR A 15 6.95 -10.65 19.30
N SER A 16 6.95 -10.17 20.55
CA SER A 16 6.87 -8.75 20.87
C SER A 16 8.24 -8.12 20.62
N PHE A 17 8.43 -7.55 19.43
CA PHE A 17 9.51 -6.61 19.18
C PHE A 17 9.15 -5.28 19.84
N ALA A 18 9.63 -5.06 21.06
CA ALA A 18 9.31 -3.87 21.84
C ALA A 18 10.31 -2.75 21.52
N SER A 19 9.83 -1.75 20.78
CA SER A 19 10.38 -0.40 20.67
C SER A 19 10.72 0.16 22.06
N SER A 20 11.81 0.94 22.17
CA SER A 20 12.22 1.63 23.40
C SER A 20 11.30 2.80 23.80
N GLN A 21 10.07 2.85 23.28
CA GLN A 21 9.04 3.83 23.63
C GLN A 21 8.06 3.21 24.63
N ASP A 22 7.64 4.02 25.60
CA ASP A 22 6.59 3.66 26.54
C ASP A 22 5.27 3.48 25.79
N LEU A 23 4.91 2.23 25.53
CA LEU A 23 3.71 1.83 24.77
C LEU A 23 2.41 2.37 25.36
N ARG A 24 2.40 2.80 26.64
CA ARG A 24 1.23 3.38 27.30
C ARG A 24 0.74 4.66 26.63
N PHE A 25 1.61 5.36 25.90
CA PHE A 25 1.26 6.60 25.21
C PHE A 25 0.97 6.41 23.72
N SER A 26 1.13 5.19 23.18
CA SER A 26 0.88 4.91 21.77
C SER A 26 -0.57 4.46 21.54
N LYS A 27 -1.17 4.89 20.43
CA LYS A 27 -2.48 4.36 19.99
C LYS A 27 -2.27 2.96 19.44
N HIS A 28 -3.05 2.01 19.95
CA HIS A 28 -3.01 0.62 19.53
C HIS A 28 -4.00 0.36 18.40
N VAL A 29 -3.55 -0.34 17.36
CA VAL A 29 -4.38 -0.82 16.24
C VAL A 29 -4.07 -2.29 16.00
N HIS A 30 -5.12 -3.10 15.83
CA HIS A 30 -4.95 -4.49 15.43
C HIS A 30 -5.01 -4.61 13.90
N ASP A 31 -3.90 -5.01 13.30
CA ASP A 31 -3.74 -5.29 11.88
C ASP A 31 -3.74 -6.81 11.63
N ASN A 32 -4.40 -7.23 10.56
CA ASN A 32 -4.55 -8.64 10.25
C ASN A 32 -3.28 -9.30 9.70
N VAL A 33 -2.26 -8.53 9.30
CA VAL A 33 -0.97 -9.04 8.82
C VAL A 33 0.08 -9.01 9.95
N HIS A 34 0.18 -7.88 10.65
CA HIS A 34 1.25 -7.61 11.62
C HIS A 34 0.83 -7.78 13.08
N GLY A 35 -0.44 -8.03 13.36
CA GLY A 35 -0.95 -8.12 14.72
C GLY A 35 -1.07 -6.74 15.37
N SER A 36 -0.39 -6.51 16.50
CA SER A 36 -0.51 -5.22 17.20
C SER A 36 0.45 -4.19 16.63
N ILE A 37 -0.10 -3.13 16.03
CA ILE A 37 0.63 -1.95 15.59
C ILE A 37 0.47 -0.83 16.63
N TYR A 38 1.58 -0.21 17.01
CA TYR A 38 1.61 0.93 17.95
C TYR A 38 1.97 2.21 17.21
N LEU A 39 1.05 3.18 17.25
CA LEU A 39 1.17 4.46 16.57
C LEU A 39 1.60 5.54 17.56
N ASP A 40 2.71 6.22 17.29
CA ASP A 40 3.19 7.29 18.17
C ASP A 40 2.25 8.51 18.03
N PRO A 41 1.96 9.24 19.12
CA PRO A 41 1.05 10.39 19.09
C PRO A 41 1.36 11.45 18.03
N ILE A 42 2.63 11.67 17.71
CA ILE A 42 3.04 12.63 16.69
C ILE A 42 2.52 12.25 15.29
N PHE A 43 2.42 10.96 14.99
CA PHE A 43 1.95 10.46 13.70
C PHE A 43 0.42 10.46 13.60
N LEU A 44 -0.29 10.50 14.74
CA LEU A 44 -1.75 10.67 14.74
C LEU A 44 -2.16 12.02 14.14
N LYS A 45 -1.31 13.05 14.24
CA LYS A 45 -1.54 14.35 13.57
C LYS A 45 -1.65 14.24 12.06
N PHE A 46 -1.01 13.24 11.45
CA PHE A 46 -1.12 12.95 10.02
C PHE A 46 -2.24 11.95 9.75
N ILE A 47 -2.36 10.90 10.58
CA ILE A 47 -3.34 9.83 10.38
C ILE A 47 -4.76 10.36 10.52
N ASP A 48 -5.03 11.20 11.51
CA ASP A 48 -6.36 11.71 11.83
C ASP A 48 -6.69 12.98 10.98
N THR A 49 -6.24 13.02 9.72
CA THR A 49 -6.55 14.06 8.71
C THR A 49 -7.42 13.48 7.59
N GLU A 50 -8.22 14.29 6.92
CA GLU A 50 -9.03 13.84 5.78
C GLU A 50 -8.17 13.29 4.63
N GLN A 51 -6.99 13.85 4.40
CA GLN A 51 -6.05 13.44 3.37
C GLN A 51 -5.56 12.02 3.61
N PHE A 52 -5.28 11.64 4.86
CA PHE A 52 -4.86 10.27 5.20
C PHE A 52 -6.07 9.32 5.34
N GLN A 53 -7.16 9.76 5.98
CA GLN A 53 -8.36 8.93 6.18
C GLN A 53 -8.99 8.51 4.85
N ARG A 54 -8.85 9.30 3.78
CA ARG A 54 -9.32 8.95 2.43
C ARG A 54 -8.75 7.63 1.89
N LEU A 55 -7.59 7.20 2.40
CA LEU A 55 -6.95 5.95 1.98
C LEU A 55 -7.80 4.73 2.35
N ARG A 56 -8.75 4.84 3.30
CA ARG A 56 -9.68 3.76 3.70
C ARG A 56 -10.60 3.33 2.57
N ASP A 57 -10.99 4.29 1.74
CA ASP A 57 -11.89 4.07 0.61
C ASP A 57 -11.09 3.73 -0.66
N LEU A 58 -9.76 3.76 -0.58
CA LEU A 58 -8.88 3.52 -1.72
C LEU A 58 -8.38 2.09 -1.76
N LYS A 59 -9.06 1.23 -2.54
CA LYS A 59 -8.69 -0.18 -2.68
C LYS A 59 -7.26 -0.35 -3.18
N GLN A 60 -6.47 -1.15 -2.45
CA GLN A 60 -5.05 -1.42 -2.74
C GLN A 60 -4.86 -1.91 -4.17
N LEU A 61 -5.72 -2.85 -4.58
CA LEU A 61 -5.66 -3.55 -5.86
C LEU A 61 -6.72 -3.07 -6.87
N GLY A 62 -7.26 -1.85 -6.68
CA GLY A 62 -8.28 -1.29 -7.56
C GLY A 62 -9.48 -2.23 -7.73
N MET A 63 -9.80 -2.59 -8.98
CA MET A 63 -10.95 -3.47 -9.30
C MET A 63 -10.66 -4.97 -9.10
N ALA A 64 -9.52 -5.37 -8.55
CA ALA A 64 -9.22 -6.79 -8.34
C ALA A 64 -10.24 -7.50 -7.46
N HIS A 65 -10.92 -6.79 -6.56
CA HIS A 65 -12.00 -7.31 -5.73
C HIS A 65 -13.17 -7.92 -6.51
N MET A 66 -13.37 -7.51 -7.77
CA MET A 66 -14.38 -8.07 -8.68
C MET A 66 -14.05 -9.50 -9.15
N VAL A 67 -12.78 -9.91 -9.03
CA VAL A 67 -12.28 -11.23 -9.42
C VAL A 67 -11.85 -12.03 -8.19
N TYR A 68 -11.27 -11.34 -7.21
CA TYR A 68 -10.80 -11.85 -5.93
C TYR A 68 -11.63 -11.21 -4.81
N PRO A 69 -12.78 -11.78 -4.40
CA PRO A 69 -13.72 -11.13 -3.48
C PRO A 69 -13.13 -10.75 -2.10
N GLY A 70 -12.00 -11.36 -1.71
CA GLY A 70 -11.27 -11.00 -0.49
C GLY A 70 -10.33 -9.79 -0.63
N ALA A 71 -10.03 -9.33 -1.85
CA ALA A 71 -9.13 -8.21 -2.15
C ALA A 71 -9.79 -6.83 -1.90
N VAL A 72 -10.49 -6.69 -0.78
CA VAL A 72 -11.22 -5.49 -0.37
C VAL A 72 -10.40 -4.53 0.50
N HIS A 73 -9.15 -4.90 0.79
CA HIS A 73 -8.21 -4.10 1.57
C HIS A 73 -7.85 -2.79 0.86
N SER A 74 -7.50 -1.80 1.66
CA SER A 74 -7.24 -0.43 1.24
C SER A 74 -5.79 -0.01 1.48
N ARG A 75 -5.41 1.11 0.87
CA ARG A 75 -4.12 1.76 1.06
C ARG A 75 -3.90 2.22 2.51
N PHE A 76 -4.97 2.38 3.29
CA PHE A 76 -4.89 2.80 4.69
C PHE A 76 -4.16 1.77 5.56
N GLU A 77 -4.65 0.54 5.63
CA GLU A 77 -4.02 -0.51 6.44
C GLU A 77 -2.64 -0.91 5.89
N HIS A 78 -2.44 -0.82 4.57
CA HIS A 78 -1.13 -0.97 3.97
C HIS A 78 -0.14 0.09 4.49
N SER A 79 -0.53 1.37 4.46
CA SER A 79 0.30 2.48 4.97
C SER A 79 0.63 2.34 6.46
N LEU A 80 -0.31 1.84 7.28
CA LEU A 80 -0.03 1.53 8.69
C LEU A 80 0.96 0.36 8.84
N GLY A 81 0.85 -0.66 7.99
CA GLY A 81 1.78 -1.78 7.97
C GLY A 81 3.19 -1.37 7.53
N VAL A 82 3.32 -0.52 6.51
CA VAL A 82 4.62 0.01 6.06
C VAL A 82 5.24 0.91 7.13
N TYR A 83 4.45 1.78 7.78
CA TYR A 83 4.88 2.53 8.97
C TYR A 83 5.47 1.61 10.05
N TRP A 84 4.78 0.52 10.35
CA TRP A 84 5.20 -0.44 11.38
C TRP A 84 6.51 -1.12 11.00
N LEU A 85 6.60 -1.67 9.79
CA LEU A 85 7.79 -2.36 9.30
C LEU A 85 8.99 -1.41 9.14
N ALA A 86 8.77 -0.16 8.72
CA ALA A 86 9.82 0.85 8.64
C ALA A 86 10.42 1.15 10.03
N GLY A 87 9.56 1.29 11.05
CA GLY A 87 9.96 1.45 12.44
C GLY A 87 10.75 0.26 12.97
N GLU A 88 10.29 -0.96 12.69
CA GLU A 88 10.97 -2.19 13.05
C GLU A 88 12.34 -2.33 12.37
N ALA A 89 12.44 -1.98 11.09
CA ALA A 89 13.68 -2.04 10.32
C ALA A 89 14.74 -1.09 10.90
N VAL A 90 14.41 0.18 11.08
CA VAL A 90 15.35 1.18 11.63
C VAL A 90 15.70 0.87 13.09
N HIS A 91 14.76 0.35 13.88
CA HIS A 91 15.01 -0.05 15.27
C HIS A 91 16.01 -1.22 15.36
N LYS A 92 15.90 -2.22 14.48
CA LYS A 92 16.86 -3.33 14.41
C LYS A 92 18.27 -2.83 14.05
N LEU A 93 18.38 -1.95 13.04
CA LEU A 93 19.66 -1.33 12.68
C LEU A 93 20.24 -0.50 13.85
N LYS A 94 19.40 0.31 14.52
CA LYS A 94 19.81 1.07 15.71
C LYS A 94 20.32 0.16 16.82
N THR A 95 19.64 -0.95 17.08
CA THR A 95 20.01 -1.90 18.14
C THR A 95 21.35 -2.58 17.85
N GLN A 96 21.62 -2.88 16.58
CA GLN A 96 22.78 -3.69 16.19
C GLN A 96 24.02 -2.85 15.85
N GLN A 97 23.83 -1.67 15.24
CA GLN A 97 24.91 -0.82 14.72
C GLN A 97 24.67 0.67 14.98
N GLY A 98 23.72 1.02 15.86
CA GLY A 98 23.25 2.40 15.99
C GLY A 98 24.26 3.43 16.50
N ASN A 99 25.31 3.01 17.20
CA ASN A 99 26.38 3.92 17.64
C ASN A 99 27.38 4.18 16.51
N GLU A 100 27.74 3.14 15.76
CA GLU A 100 28.62 3.23 14.58
C GLU A 100 27.98 4.06 13.46
N LEU A 101 26.69 3.81 13.21
CA LEU A 101 25.92 4.47 12.15
C LEU A 101 25.36 5.83 12.55
N GLY A 102 25.52 6.23 13.82
CA GLY A 102 24.98 7.49 14.34
C GLY A 102 23.45 7.61 14.23
N ILE A 103 22.70 6.50 14.16
CA ILE A 103 21.23 6.54 14.04
C ILE A 103 20.66 7.17 15.30
N ASP A 104 19.82 8.20 15.19
CA ASP A 104 19.21 8.85 16.35
C ASP A 104 17.66 8.81 16.30
N ARG A 105 17.02 9.49 17.26
CA ARG A 105 15.55 9.55 17.32
C ARG A 105 14.97 10.27 16.10
N PHE A 106 15.66 11.28 15.58
CA PHE A 106 15.24 12.03 14.40
C PHE A 106 15.20 11.11 13.18
N ASP A 107 16.23 10.27 12.97
CA ASP A 107 16.26 9.29 11.88
C ASP A 107 15.11 8.27 11.99
N MET A 108 14.88 7.75 13.20
CA MET A 108 13.81 6.78 13.45
C MET A 108 12.42 7.37 13.16
N GLN A 109 12.16 8.61 13.58
CA GLN A 109 10.89 9.28 13.33
C GLN A 109 10.70 9.59 11.84
N THR A 110 11.77 10.03 11.16
CA THR A 110 11.77 10.33 9.72
C THR A 110 11.42 9.09 8.90
N VAL A 111 12.07 7.95 9.17
CA VAL A 111 11.82 6.69 8.44
C VAL A 111 10.39 6.19 8.65
N LYS A 112 9.87 6.26 9.89
CA LYS A 112 8.48 5.89 10.20
C LYS A 112 7.50 6.78 9.45
N LEU A 113 7.72 8.09 9.43
CA LEU A 113 6.85 9.05 8.75
C LEU A 113 6.88 8.85 7.22
N ALA A 114 8.04 8.60 6.64
CA ALA A 114 8.17 8.26 5.23
C ALA A 114 7.39 6.98 4.89
N GLY A 115 7.52 5.92 5.71
CA GLY A 115 6.76 4.69 5.52
C GLY A 115 5.24 4.90 5.62
N LEU A 116 4.79 5.75 6.54
CA LEU A 116 3.39 6.10 6.70
C LEU A 116 2.82 6.83 5.48
N LEU A 117 3.57 7.77 4.90
CA LEU A 117 3.07 8.70 3.89
C LEU A 117 3.45 8.32 2.45
N HIS A 118 4.20 7.25 2.22
CA HIS A 118 4.73 6.92 0.89
C HIS A 118 3.64 6.78 -0.20
N ASP A 119 2.47 6.28 0.18
CA ASP A 119 1.35 5.99 -0.71
C ASP A 119 0.21 7.03 -0.65
N ILE A 120 0.41 8.12 0.09
CA ILE A 120 -0.63 9.12 0.31
C ILE A 120 -0.96 9.93 -0.94
N GLY A 121 -0.23 9.76 -2.04
CA GLY A 121 -0.48 10.39 -3.33
C GLY A 121 -1.30 9.56 -4.30
N HIS A 122 -1.67 8.32 -3.95
CA HIS A 122 -2.50 7.50 -4.84
C HIS A 122 -3.86 8.17 -5.10
N GLY A 123 -4.22 8.22 -6.38
CA GLY A 123 -5.55 8.60 -6.85
C GLY A 123 -6.52 7.40 -6.88
N PRO A 124 -7.79 7.61 -7.28
CA PRO A 124 -8.85 6.59 -7.28
C PRO A 124 -8.42 5.26 -7.92
N TYR A 125 -8.82 4.12 -7.36
CA TYR A 125 -8.42 2.79 -7.89
C TYR A 125 -6.89 2.53 -7.98
N SER A 126 -6.08 3.26 -7.20
CA SER A 126 -4.63 3.05 -7.06
C SER A 126 -3.89 3.14 -8.41
N HIS A 127 -3.14 2.11 -8.82
CA HIS A 127 -2.38 2.13 -10.07
C HIS A 127 -3.25 2.19 -11.34
N LEU A 128 -4.55 1.89 -11.27
CA LEU A 128 -5.44 2.05 -12.43
C LEU A 128 -5.46 3.52 -12.86
N PHE A 129 -5.59 4.44 -11.90
CA PHE A 129 -5.64 5.86 -12.21
C PHE A 129 -4.39 6.35 -12.94
N GLU A 130 -3.23 6.01 -12.38
CA GLU A 130 -1.93 6.35 -12.95
C GLU A 130 -1.68 5.74 -14.33
N ARG A 131 -1.96 4.43 -14.48
CA ARG A 131 -1.48 3.65 -15.63
C ARG A 131 -2.50 3.52 -16.75
N GLU A 132 -3.78 3.63 -16.45
CA GLU A 132 -4.87 3.39 -17.39
C GLU A 132 -5.74 4.63 -17.62
N PHE A 133 -6.06 5.39 -16.57
CA PHE A 133 -6.95 6.55 -16.68
C PHE A 133 -6.23 7.80 -17.18
N LEU A 134 -5.21 8.29 -16.47
CA LEU A 134 -4.52 9.54 -16.80
C LEU A 134 -3.93 9.59 -18.22
N PRO A 135 -3.32 8.50 -18.74
CA PRO A 135 -2.81 8.50 -20.11
C PRO A 135 -3.92 8.67 -21.16
N LYS A 136 -5.15 8.23 -20.87
CA LYS A 136 -6.31 8.36 -21.78
C LYS A 136 -6.96 9.73 -21.73
N VAL A 137 -6.84 10.43 -20.61
CA VAL A 137 -7.61 11.64 -20.31
C VAL A 137 -6.80 12.91 -20.52
N LEU A 138 -5.54 12.93 -20.05
CA LEU A 138 -4.74 14.15 -19.97
C LEU A 138 -3.51 14.13 -20.89
N ASN A 139 -3.29 13.07 -21.68
CA ASN A 139 -1.98 12.77 -22.28
C ASN A 139 -0.83 12.98 -21.27
N ALA A 140 -1.11 12.79 -19.98
CA ALA A 140 -0.24 13.17 -18.89
C ALA A 140 0.88 12.14 -18.79
N SER A 141 2.00 12.40 -19.48
CA SER A 141 3.16 11.52 -19.51
C SER A 141 3.97 11.53 -18.22
N GLU A 142 3.65 12.39 -17.24
CA GLU A 142 4.54 12.63 -16.10
C GLU A 142 3.91 12.54 -14.70
N TRP A 143 2.62 12.19 -14.57
CA TRP A 143 2.06 11.99 -13.23
C TRP A 143 2.62 10.71 -12.59
N SER A 144 3.00 10.79 -11.32
CA SER A 144 3.30 9.61 -10.51
C SER A 144 2.74 9.77 -9.10
N HIS A 145 2.32 8.65 -8.51
CA HIS A 145 1.75 8.68 -7.16
C HIS A 145 2.79 9.10 -6.11
N GLU A 146 4.08 8.83 -6.33
CA GLU A 146 5.16 9.25 -5.43
C GLU A 146 5.34 10.77 -5.43
N GLN A 147 5.28 11.43 -6.58
CA GLN A 147 5.32 12.90 -6.63
C GLN A 147 4.07 13.49 -5.97
N MET A 148 2.90 12.94 -6.25
CA MET A 148 1.67 13.37 -5.60
C MET A 148 1.70 13.12 -4.09
N SER A 149 2.40 12.08 -3.61
CA SER A 149 2.58 11.83 -2.17
C SER A 149 3.34 13.01 -1.55
N VAL A 150 4.43 13.44 -2.17
CA VAL A 150 5.22 14.62 -1.72
C VAL A 150 4.37 15.89 -1.67
N GLU A 151 3.59 16.17 -2.71
CA GLU A 151 2.68 17.33 -2.76
C GLU A 151 1.58 17.26 -1.69
N MET A 152 1.02 16.06 -1.48
CA MET A 152 0.01 15.83 -0.45
C MET A 152 0.58 15.94 0.97
N VAL A 153 1.84 15.54 1.18
CA VAL A 153 2.53 15.74 2.47
C VAL A 153 2.66 17.22 2.79
N ASP A 154 3.07 18.05 1.83
CA ASP A 154 3.12 19.51 2.01
C ASP A 154 1.72 20.07 2.31
N HIS A 155 0.71 19.65 1.55
CA HIS A 155 -0.68 20.08 1.76
C HIS A 155 -1.23 19.74 3.16
N ILE A 156 -0.95 18.55 3.69
CA ILE A 156 -1.38 18.15 5.04
C ILE A 156 -0.75 19.03 6.11
N VAL A 157 0.54 19.30 5.98
CA VAL A 157 1.27 20.11 6.96
C VAL A 157 0.75 21.55 6.96
N ASP A 158 0.52 22.12 5.78
CA ASP A 158 0.02 23.49 5.63
C ASP A 158 -1.42 23.63 6.15
N GLU A 159 -2.33 22.74 5.73
CA GLU A 159 -3.76 22.80 6.08
C GLU A 159 -4.03 22.54 7.57
N HIS A 160 -3.33 21.56 8.15
CA HIS A 160 -3.53 21.18 9.56
C HIS A 160 -2.54 21.84 10.53
N HIS A 161 -1.69 22.74 10.01
CA HIS A 161 -0.66 23.46 10.77
C HIS A 161 0.18 22.51 11.65
N ILE A 162 0.62 21.39 11.07
CA ILE A 162 1.39 20.38 11.79
C ILE A 162 2.79 20.91 12.06
N ASP A 163 3.12 21.11 13.34
CA ASP A 163 4.48 21.43 13.77
C ASP A 163 5.44 20.27 13.50
N ILE A 164 6.22 20.40 12.43
CA ILE A 164 7.26 19.46 12.00
C ILE A 164 8.45 20.25 11.43
N ASP A 165 9.66 19.82 11.74
CA ASP A 165 10.85 20.53 11.29
C ASP A 165 11.08 20.33 9.78
N THR A 166 11.63 21.37 9.14
CA THR A 166 11.84 21.41 7.69
C THR A 166 12.80 20.31 7.21
N GLU A 167 13.77 19.90 8.03
CA GLU A 167 14.73 18.87 7.66
C GLU A 167 14.09 17.47 7.67
N THR A 168 13.24 17.15 8.65
CA THR A 168 12.41 15.94 8.63
C THR A 168 11.54 15.91 7.38
N MET A 169 10.83 17.01 7.08
CA MET A 169 9.98 17.09 5.89
C MET A 169 10.77 16.86 4.60
N LYS A 170 11.93 17.48 4.48
CA LYS A 170 12.82 17.28 3.33
C LYS A 170 13.24 15.80 3.21
N LYS A 171 13.72 15.18 4.28
CA LYS A 171 14.16 13.77 4.25
C LYS A 171 13.01 12.80 3.99
N VAL A 172 11.83 13.04 4.56
CA VAL A 172 10.61 12.25 4.27
C VAL A 172 10.31 12.29 2.78
N LYS A 173 10.25 13.48 2.18
CA LYS A 173 9.98 13.64 0.74
C LYS A 173 11.06 12.97 -0.12
N GLU A 174 12.33 13.10 0.26
CA GLU A 174 13.43 12.42 -0.43
C GLU A 174 13.39 10.87 -0.31
N MET A 175 12.89 10.34 0.81
CA MET A 175 12.69 8.89 1.02
C MET A 175 11.53 8.35 0.19
N ILE A 176 10.41 9.08 0.11
CA ILE A 176 9.26 8.71 -0.73
C ILE A 176 9.66 8.64 -2.21
N LEU A 177 10.48 9.59 -2.67
CA LEU A 177 10.93 9.64 -4.06
C LEU A 177 12.12 8.71 -4.38
N ALA A 178 12.68 7.98 -3.39
CA ALA A 178 13.98 7.30 -3.53
C ALA A 178 14.03 6.22 -4.62
N SER A 179 12.90 5.58 -4.95
CA SER A 179 12.79 4.61 -6.05
C SER A 179 12.15 5.18 -7.33
N SER A 180 11.81 6.48 -7.35
CA SER A 180 11.14 7.13 -8.47
C SER A 180 12.13 7.73 -9.47
N LYS A 181 11.65 8.12 -10.66
CA LYS A 181 12.43 8.89 -11.63
C LYS A 181 12.88 10.27 -11.12
N TYR A 182 12.24 10.75 -10.04
CA TYR A 182 12.53 12.03 -9.40
C TYR A 182 13.57 11.92 -8.27
N ALA A 183 14.16 10.74 -8.06
CA ALA A 183 15.23 10.56 -7.09
C ALA A 183 16.38 11.54 -7.38
N THR A 184 16.67 12.43 -6.43
CA THR A 184 17.76 13.40 -6.59
C THR A 184 19.11 12.67 -6.62
N THR A 185 19.83 12.78 -7.74
CA THR A 185 21.13 12.12 -7.96
C THR A 185 22.31 12.84 -7.28
N LYS A 186 22.06 13.99 -6.65
CA LYS A 186 23.11 14.92 -6.21
C LYS A 186 22.93 15.34 -4.75
N SER A 187 23.56 14.60 -3.84
CA SER A 187 24.27 15.10 -2.65
C SER A 187 24.79 13.91 -1.84
N SER A 188 25.84 14.12 -1.06
CA SER A 188 26.28 13.25 0.03
C SER A 188 25.17 13.11 1.07
N ARG A 189 24.13 12.31 0.77
CA ARG A 189 23.11 11.96 1.75
C ARG A 189 23.82 11.21 2.88
N GLU A 190 23.98 11.88 4.01
CA GLU A 190 24.41 11.24 5.23
C GLU A 190 23.43 10.10 5.55
N LYS A 191 23.95 8.92 5.92
CA LYS A 191 23.15 7.73 6.23
C LYS A 191 22.23 7.31 5.07
N ARG A 192 22.78 7.16 3.86
CA ARG A 192 22.03 6.77 2.66
C ARG A 192 21.29 5.44 2.84
N PHE A 193 21.81 4.53 3.66
CA PHE A 193 21.12 3.27 3.98
C PHE A 193 19.69 3.45 4.51
N LEU A 194 19.34 4.60 5.11
CA LEU A 194 17.97 4.88 5.58
C LEU A 194 16.97 4.99 4.43
N TYR A 195 17.41 5.46 3.26
CA TYR A 195 16.58 5.60 2.06
C TYR A 195 16.27 4.25 1.40
N ASP A 196 17.04 3.22 1.74
CA ASP A 196 16.82 1.86 1.25
C ASP A 196 15.71 1.13 2.06
N ILE A 197 15.18 1.72 3.15
CA ILE A 197 14.18 1.08 4.00
C ILE A 197 12.78 1.11 3.38
N VAL A 198 12.29 2.30 3.02
CA VAL A 198 10.89 2.51 2.59
C VAL A 198 10.72 2.24 1.09
N ALA A 199 11.60 2.80 0.27
CA ALA A 199 11.52 2.74 -1.19
C ALA A 199 12.92 2.53 -1.79
N ASN A 200 13.33 1.28 -1.96
CA ASN A 200 14.70 0.95 -2.33
C ASN A 200 14.91 1.01 -3.84
N GLY A 201 15.35 2.16 -4.34
CA GLY A 201 15.66 2.36 -5.75
C GLY A 201 16.86 1.55 -6.29
N ARG A 202 17.70 0.96 -5.43
CA ARG A 202 18.90 0.23 -5.87
C ARG A 202 18.57 -1.20 -6.31
N ASN A 203 17.77 -1.89 -5.53
CA ASN A 203 17.49 -3.31 -5.74
C ASN A 203 16.04 -3.73 -5.50
N GLY A 204 15.18 -2.81 -5.04
CA GLY A 204 13.77 -3.09 -4.79
C GLY A 204 13.51 -4.05 -3.62
N ILE A 205 14.39 -4.11 -2.62
CA ILE A 205 14.14 -4.78 -1.34
C ILE A 205 13.86 -3.71 -0.28
N ASP A 206 12.59 -3.54 0.05
CA ASP A 206 12.07 -2.52 0.97
C ASP A 206 10.83 -3.00 1.73
N VAL A 207 10.47 -2.26 2.78
CA VAL A 207 9.36 -2.63 3.67
C VAL A 207 7.98 -2.44 3.05
N ASP A 208 7.84 -1.59 2.03
CA ASP A 208 6.63 -1.49 1.19
C ASP A 208 6.30 -2.88 0.60
N LYS A 209 7.28 -3.50 -0.06
CA LYS A 209 7.13 -4.86 -0.61
C LYS A 209 6.88 -5.91 0.44
N PHE A 210 7.46 -5.75 1.64
CA PHE A 210 7.25 -6.71 2.71
C PHE A 210 5.80 -6.71 3.19
N ASP A 211 5.18 -5.54 3.32
CA ASP A 211 3.76 -5.43 3.66
C ASP A 211 2.87 -5.93 2.52
N TYR A 212 2.95 -5.30 1.34
CA TYR A 212 1.95 -5.54 0.30
C TYR A 212 1.98 -7.00 -0.17
N ILE A 213 3.14 -7.65 -0.25
CA ILE A 213 3.21 -9.04 -0.73
C ILE A 213 2.42 -9.96 0.19
N ILE A 214 2.58 -9.82 1.51
CA ILE A 214 1.87 -10.67 2.45
C ILE A 214 0.39 -10.28 2.52
N ARG A 215 0.10 -8.98 2.55
CA ARG A 215 -1.26 -8.45 2.59
C ARG A 215 -2.07 -8.89 1.38
N ASP A 216 -1.52 -8.73 0.18
CA ASP A 216 -2.15 -9.10 -1.08
C ASP A 216 -2.31 -10.61 -1.21
N CYS A 217 -1.29 -11.40 -0.86
CA CYS A 217 -1.41 -12.86 -0.84
C CYS A 217 -2.55 -13.29 0.10
N ARG A 218 -2.60 -12.75 1.32
CA ARG A 218 -3.65 -13.07 2.28
C ARG A 218 -5.03 -12.69 1.77
N ALA A 219 -5.19 -11.47 1.24
CA ALA A 219 -6.46 -10.98 0.74
C ALA A 219 -6.95 -11.72 -0.52
N CYS A 220 -6.03 -12.14 -1.39
CA CYS A 220 -6.36 -12.88 -2.61
C CYS A 220 -6.45 -14.41 -2.41
N GLY A 221 -6.22 -14.91 -1.19
CA GLY A 221 -6.23 -16.35 -0.90
C GLY A 221 -5.07 -17.12 -1.53
N LEU A 222 -3.93 -16.46 -1.73
CA LEU A 222 -2.72 -17.06 -2.30
C LEU A 222 -1.72 -17.45 -1.20
N GLY A 223 -1.01 -18.55 -1.40
CA GLY A 223 0.08 -18.94 -0.50
C GLY A 223 1.25 -17.96 -0.59
N CYS A 224 1.75 -17.51 0.56
CA CYS A 224 2.95 -16.67 0.66
C CYS A 224 4.05 -17.42 1.43
N ASN A 225 5.09 -17.84 0.70
CA ASN A 225 6.25 -18.51 1.31
C ASN A 225 7.37 -17.53 1.68
N PHE A 226 7.23 -16.25 1.34
CA PHE A 226 8.15 -15.20 1.70
C PHE A 226 8.00 -14.84 3.19
N GLN A 227 9.11 -14.85 3.93
CA GLN A 227 9.18 -14.57 5.37
C GLN A 227 10.14 -13.41 5.60
N PHE A 228 9.62 -12.18 5.57
CA PHE A 228 10.46 -10.97 5.70
C PHE A 228 11.22 -10.91 7.03
N GLN A 229 10.68 -11.51 8.10
CA GLN A 229 11.28 -11.49 9.44
C GLN A 229 12.72 -12.00 9.42
N ARG A 230 13.01 -13.02 8.61
CA ARG A 230 14.36 -13.57 8.45
C ARG A 230 15.34 -12.56 7.84
N LEU A 231 14.87 -11.75 6.89
CA LEU A 231 15.68 -10.67 6.30
C LEU A 231 15.87 -9.53 7.30
N MET A 232 14.80 -9.14 8.01
CA MET A 232 14.88 -8.08 9.02
C MET A 232 15.80 -8.43 10.19
N GLU A 233 15.86 -9.69 10.62
CA GLU A 233 16.78 -10.12 11.69
C GLU A 233 18.25 -10.02 11.29
N SER A 234 18.55 -10.34 10.04
CA SER A 234 19.92 -10.45 9.53
C SER A 234 20.44 -9.18 8.85
N MET A 235 19.57 -8.18 8.62
CA MET A 235 19.93 -6.92 7.98
C MET A 235 21.06 -6.21 8.74
N ARG A 236 22.05 -5.69 8.01
CA ARG A 236 23.17 -4.88 8.52
C ARG A 236 23.51 -3.79 7.52
N VAL A 237 24.17 -2.73 7.97
CA VAL A 237 24.72 -1.72 7.06
C VAL A 237 26.19 -2.01 6.82
N MET A 238 26.57 -2.09 5.54
CA MET A 238 27.95 -2.19 5.08
C MET A 238 28.14 -1.24 3.89
N GLY A 239 29.13 -0.34 3.95
CA GLY A 239 29.35 0.61 2.86
C GLY A 239 28.16 1.54 2.56
N ASP A 240 27.39 1.91 3.60
CA ASP A 240 26.19 2.76 3.49
C ASP A 240 25.06 2.13 2.63
N GLU A 241 25.00 0.78 2.64
CA GLU A 241 23.95 -0.02 2.03
C GLU A 241 23.41 -1.06 3.01
N ILE A 242 22.11 -1.34 2.94
CA ILE A 242 21.52 -2.46 3.67
C ILE A 242 21.91 -3.77 2.99
N CYS A 243 22.62 -4.60 3.73
CA CYS A 243 23.10 -5.92 3.33
C CYS A 243 22.42 -7.02 4.17
N TYR A 244 22.31 -8.20 3.56
CA TYR A 244 21.77 -9.40 4.18
C TYR A 244 22.83 -10.50 4.18
N ARG A 245 22.70 -11.50 5.05
CA ARG A 245 23.64 -12.63 5.05
C ARG A 245 23.46 -13.43 3.76
N ALA A 246 24.57 -13.84 3.14
CA ALA A 246 24.54 -14.64 1.91
C ALA A 246 23.68 -15.91 2.02
N LYS A 247 23.62 -16.54 3.20
CA LYS A 247 22.77 -17.72 3.47
C LYS A 247 21.26 -17.46 3.39
N ASP A 248 20.83 -16.20 3.44
CA ASP A 248 19.42 -15.80 3.35
C ASP A 248 18.96 -15.62 1.90
N TYR A 249 19.80 -15.95 0.90
CA TYR A 249 19.50 -15.82 -0.53
C TYR A 249 18.18 -16.48 -0.93
N LEU A 250 17.80 -17.61 -0.31
CA LEU A 250 16.53 -18.28 -0.59
C LEU A 250 15.32 -17.43 -0.18
N THR A 251 15.44 -16.63 0.89
CA THR A 251 14.37 -15.73 1.32
C THR A 251 14.22 -14.57 0.33
N ILE A 252 15.33 -14.04 -0.18
CA ILE A 252 15.33 -13.02 -1.26
C ILE A 252 14.74 -13.61 -2.55
N HIS A 253 15.11 -14.84 -2.93
CA HIS A 253 14.52 -15.52 -4.07
C HIS A 253 13.00 -15.67 -3.90
N LYS A 254 12.53 -16.06 -2.70
CA LYS A 254 11.11 -16.16 -2.38
C LYS A 254 10.38 -14.82 -2.46
N LEU A 255 10.99 -13.71 -2.03
CA LEU A 255 10.44 -12.37 -2.21
C LEU A 255 10.10 -12.10 -3.69
N PHE A 256 11.09 -12.24 -4.56
CA PHE A 256 10.91 -11.96 -5.99
C PHE A 256 10.01 -12.99 -6.69
N ALA A 257 10.07 -14.26 -6.30
CA ALA A 257 9.18 -15.30 -6.83
C ALA A 257 7.71 -15.03 -6.47
N THR A 258 7.41 -14.74 -5.19
CA THR A 258 6.05 -14.41 -4.75
C THR A 258 5.56 -13.12 -5.42
N ARG A 259 6.43 -12.11 -5.57
CA ARG A 259 6.10 -10.90 -6.33
C ARG A 259 5.74 -11.23 -7.78
N ALA A 260 6.54 -12.04 -8.47
CA ALA A 260 6.26 -12.44 -9.85
C ALA A 260 4.95 -13.22 -9.97
N ASP A 261 4.64 -14.09 -9.00
CA ASP A 261 3.38 -14.83 -8.95
C ASP A 261 2.17 -13.93 -8.71
N LEU A 262 2.27 -12.93 -7.82
CA LEU A 262 1.22 -11.91 -7.64
C LEU A 262 0.99 -11.12 -8.94
N TYR A 263 2.06 -10.72 -9.62
CA TYR A 263 1.96 -10.03 -10.91
C TYR A 263 1.22 -10.89 -11.94
N ARG A 264 1.65 -12.14 -12.13
CA ARG A 264 1.07 -13.06 -13.12
C ARG A 264 -0.36 -13.47 -12.80
N THR A 265 -0.65 -13.70 -11.52
CA THR A 265 -1.92 -14.29 -11.10
C THR A 265 -2.97 -13.23 -10.85
N VAL A 266 -2.62 -12.13 -10.16
CA VAL A 266 -3.58 -11.13 -9.67
C VAL A 266 -3.49 -9.85 -10.49
N TYR A 267 -2.35 -9.15 -10.45
CA TYR A 267 -2.26 -7.78 -10.99
C TYR A 267 -2.45 -7.72 -12.50
N THR A 268 -2.06 -8.79 -13.21
CA THR A 268 -2.22 -8.90 -14.67
C THR A 268 -3.33 -9.86 -15.09
N HIS A 269 -4.16 -10.33 -14.15
CA HIS A 269 -5.28 -11.22 -14.44
C HIS A 269 -6.18 -10.63 -15.51
N ALA A 270 -6.53 -11.41 -16.53
CA ALA A 270 -7.27 -10.91 -17.70
C ALA A 270 -8.59 -10.22 -17.33
N LYS A 271 -9.37 -10.81 -16.40
CA LYS A 271 -10.62 -10.20 -15.91
C LYS A 271 -10.38 -8.93 -15.07
N VAL A 272 -9.26 -8.84 -14.34
CA VAL A 272 -8.94 -7.63 -13.56
C VAL A 272 -8.57 -6.49 -14.51
N LYS A 273 -7.72 -6.76 -15.50
CA LYS A 273 -7.40 -5.79 -16.57
C LYS A 273 -8.65 -5.33 -17.31
N PHE A 274 -9.55 -6.28 -17.60
CA PHE A 274 -10.82 -5.98 -18.22
C PHE A 274 -11.68 -5.05 -17.35
N CYS A 275 -11.88 -5.36 -16.05
CA CYS A 275 -12.58 -4.46 -15.14
C CYS A 275 -11.91 -3.07 -15.06
N ASN A 276 -10.59 -3.02 -15.05
CA ASN A 276 -9.84 -1.75 -15.01
C ASN A 276 -10.08 -0.89 -16.27
N GLU A 277 -10.11 -1.52 -17.45
CA GLU A 277 -10.27 -0.80 -18.72
C GLU A 277 -11.68 -0.22 -18.90
N TYR A 278 -12.70 -0.92 -18.42
CA TYR A 278 -14.12 -0.52 -18.55
C TYR A 278 -14.60 0.39 -17.43
N ALA A 279 -13.86 0.50 -16.31
CA ALA A 279 -14.10 1.51 -15.28
C ALA A 279 -13.81 2.95 -15.75
N VAL A 280 -13.23 3.13 -16.94
CA VAL A 280 -12.93 4.44 -17.54
C VAL A 280 -13.96 4.74 -18.65
N PRO A 281 -14.98 5.60 -18.40
CA PRO A 281 -16.00 5.92 -19.41
C PRO A 281 -15.37 6.70 -20.59
N LYS A 282 -15.47 6.16 -21.81
CA LYS A 282 -14.87 6.76 -23.03
C LYS A 282 -15.56 8.05 -23.45
N ASP A 283 -16.80 8.25 -23.07
CA ASP A 283 -17.72 9.32 -23.47
C ASP A 283 -17.63 10.58 -22.58
N LYS A 284 -16.85 10.55 -21.49
CA LYS A 284 -16.72 11.67 -20.54
C LYS A 284 -15.32 12.31 -20.50
N LEU A 285 -14.45 12.01 -21.46
CA LEU A 285 -13.03 12.37 -21.44
C LEU A 285 -12.72 13.85 -21.76
N GLU A 286 -13.65 14.60 -22.37
CA GLU A 286 -13.32 15.87 -23.03
C GLU A 286 -13.19 17.11 -22.12
N ASN A 287 -13.27 17.00 -20.78
CA ASN A 287 -13.28 18.18 -19.88
C ASN A 287 -12.41 18.08 -18.61
N PHE A 288 -11.27 17.40 -18.66
CA PHE A 288 -10.41 17.27 -17.48
C PHE A 288 -9.34 18.38 -17.39
N LYS A 289 -9.27 19.03 -16.22
CA LYS A 289 -8.18 19.96 -15.84
C LYS A 289 -7.01 19.18 -15.21
N ASN A 290 -5.86 19.83 -15.05
CA ASN A 290 -4.75 19.29 -14.25
C ASN A 290 -5.22 18.96 -12.82
N ILE A 291 -4.82 17.79 -12.33
CA ILE A 291 -5.29 17.23 -11.05
C ILE A 291 -4.37 17.72 -9.92
N THR A 292 -4.96 18.39 -8.95
CA THR A 292 -4.29 18.85 -7.73
C THR A 292 -4.51 17.90 -6.56
N ALA A 293 -3.74 18.05 -5.47
CA ALA A 293 -3.97 17.33 -4.22
C ALA A 293 -5.41 17.51 -3.70
N GLN A 294 -5.94 18.73 -3.80
CA GLN A 294 -7.32 19.06 -3.40
C GLN A 294 -8.35 18.28 -4.23
N ASP A 295 -8.12 18.13 -5.55
CA ASP A 295 -9.02 17.38 -6.43
C ASP A 295 -9.10 15.90 -6.03
N ILE A 296 -7.98 15.31 -5.62
CA ILE A 296 -7.93 13.92 -5.14
C ILE A 296 -8.78 13.77 -3.88
N VAL A 297 -8.64 14.68 -2.91
CA VAL A 297 -9.43 14.68 -1.66
C VAL A 297 -10.92 14.87 -1.94
N CYS A 298 -11.28 15.78 -2.84
CA CYS A 298 -12.67 16.07 -3.18
C CYS A 298 -13.35 14.95 -3.99
N SER A 299 -12.61 14.22 -4.82
CA SER A 299 -13.16 13.10 -5.62
C SER A 299 -13.78 11.96 -4.80
N GLN A 300 -13.53 11.95 -3.48
CA GLN A 300 -14.03 10.95 -2.55
C GLN A 300 -15.12 11.49 -1.59
N LYS A 301 -15.41 12.79 -1.60
CA LYS A 301 -16.52 13.39 -0.83
C LYS A 301 -17.80 13.33 -1.66
N ASN A 302 -18.67 12.37 -1.33
CA ASN A 302 -20.02 12.22 -1.89
C ASN A 302 -20.82 13.52 -1.80
N GLY A 303 -21.14 14.12 -2.96
CA GLY A 303 -22.09 15.21 -3.10
C GLY A 303 -23.13 14.91 -4.18
N GLY A 304 -24.34 14.52 -3.76
CA GLY A 304 -25.60 14.92 -4.41
C GLY A 304 -26.20 14.09 -5.54
N MET A 305 -25.48 13.17 -6.19
CA MET A 305 -26.10 12.18 -7.09
C MET A 305 -25.83 10.78 -6.58
N ALA A 306 -26.88 10.15 -6.03
CA ALA A 306 -26.84 8.75 -5.64
C ALA A 306 -26.85 7.85 -6.88
N LEU A 307 -25.68 7.67 -7.49
CA LEU A 307 -25.37 6.43 -8.18
C LEU A 307 -24.79 5.51 -7.11
N ARG A 308 -25.55 4.50 -6.68
CA ARG A 308 -25.03 3.54 -5.71
C ARG A 308 -23.95 2.73 -6.41
N GLU A 309 -22.88 2.39 -5.69
CA GLU A 309 -21.77 1.60 -6.22
C GLU A 309 -22.29 0.30 -6.87
N GLU A 310 -23.28 -0.33 -6.24
CA GLU A 310 -24.06 -1.46 -6.74
C GLU A 310 -24.83 -1.23 -8.05
N ASP A 311 -25.32 -0.01 -8.32
CA ASP A 311 -26.05 0.31 -9.56
C ASP A 311 -25.09 0.44 -10.76
N VAL A 312 -23.90 1.00 -10.53
CA VAL A 312 -22.86 1.15 -11.58
C VAL A 312 -22.09 -0.15 -11.77
N VAL A 313 -21.75 -0.84 -10.68
CA VAL A 313 -20.96 -2.08 -10.69
C VAL A 313 -21.73 -3.22 -11.34
N VAL A 314 -23.02 -3.42 -11.02
CA VAL A 314 -23.76 -4.60 -11.52
C VAL A 314 -24.07 -4.49 -13.01
N GLU A 315 -24.56 -3.34 -13.49
CA GLU A 315 -24.85 -3.18 -14.93
C GLU A 315 -23.58 -3.17 -15.77
N VAL A 316 -22.57 -2.40 -15.37
CA VAL A 316 -21.31 -2.33 -16.14
C VAL A 316 -20.59 -3.68 -16.12
N ILE A 317 -20.61 -4.43 -15.02
CA ILE A 317 -19.92 -5.73 -14.96
C ILE A 317 -20.72 -6.83 -15.62
N SER A 318 -22.05 -6.78 -15.56
CA SER A 318 -22.91 -7.71 -16.31
C SER A 318 -22.73 -7.50 -17.81
N GLU A 319 -22.82 -6.25 -18.29
CA GLU A 319 -22.63 -5.91 -19.70
C GLU A 319 -21.20 -6.21 -20.16
N ALA A 320 -20.21 -5.89 -19.34
CA ALA A 320 -18.82 -6.17 -19.65
C ALA A 320 -18.55 -7.69 -19.65
N PHE A 321 -19.11 -8.47 -18.73
CA PHE A 321 -19.01 -9.94 -18.73
C PHE A 321 -19.67 -10.56 -19.98
N GLU A 322 -20.86 -10.07 -20.36
CA GLU A 322 -21.51 -10.48 -21.59
C GLU A 322 -20.69 -10.14 -22.84
N ASN A 323 -20.10 -8.95 -22.89
CA ASN A 323 -19.25 -8.51 -24.00
C ASN A 323 -17.95 -9.33 -24.08
N PHE A 324 -17.37 -9.71 -22.93
CA PHE A 324 -16.24 -10.63 -22.87
C PHE A 324 -16.61 -12.03 -23.39
N GLN A 325 -17.77 -12.56 -22.98
CA GLN A 325 -18.24 -13.86 -23.47
C GLN A 325 -18.48 -13.83 -24.98
N LEU A 326 -19.11 -12.78 -25.49
CA LEU A 326 -19.33 -12.59 -26.92
C LEU A 326 -18.00 -12.52 -27.69
N LYS A 327 -17.02 -11.76 -27.18
CA LYS A 327 -15.71 -11.60 -27.82
C LYS A 327 -14.86 -12.88 -27.78
N THR A 328 -14.97 -13.67 -26.71
CA THR A 328 -14.11 -14.83 -26.47
C THR A 328 -14.70 -16.12 -27.04
N TYR A 329 -16.03 -16.27 -26.97
CA TYR A 329 -16.72 -17.53 -27.29
C TYR A 329 -17.77 -17.37 -28.39
N GLY A 330 -18.00 -16.16 -28.92
CA GLY A 330 -18.98 -15.88 -29.97
C GLY A 330 -20.44 -15.95 -29.50
N ILE A 331 -20.70 -16.21 -28.22
CA ILE A 331 -22.03 -16.36 -27.64
C ILE A 331 -22.09 -15.66 -26.27
N LYS A 332 -23.22 -15.00 -25.98
CA LYS A 332 -23.56 -14.51 -24.63
C LYS A 332 -24.30 -15.63 -23.91
N ALA A 333 -23.82 -16.09 -22.75
CA ALA A 333 -24.56 -17.05 -21.94
C ALA A 333 -25.56 -16.27 -21.07
N GLN A 334 -26.87 -16.47 -21.30
CA GLN A 334 -27.89 -15.83 -20.47
C GLN A 334 -27.80 -16.31 -19.02
N VAL A 335 -27.52 -15.39 -18.10
CA VAL A 335 -27.73 -15.59 -16.67
C VAL A 335 -29.21 -15.29 -16.42
N HIS A 336 -29.99 -16.35 -16.16
CA HIS A 336 -31.45 -16.38 -15.92
C HIS A 336 -32.20 -15.05 -16.03
N ALA A 337 -32.98 -14.89 -17.10
CA ALA A 337 -33.98 -13.82 -17.20
C ALA A 337 -34.89 -13.82 -15.95
N THR A 338 -35.04 -12.66 -15.32
CA THR A 338 -36.04 -12.48 -14.26
C THR A 338 -37.42 -12.71 -14.89
N PRO A 339 -38.26 -13.64 -14.39
CA PRO A 339 -39.54 -13.96 -15.03
C PRO A 339 -40.42 -12.70 -15.14
N GLU A 340 -41.04 -12.48 -16.30
CA GLU A 340 -41.85 -11.30 -16.63
C GLU A 340 -43.04 -11.01 -15.67
N LYS A 341 -43.32 -11.88 -14.71
CA LYS A 341 -44.44 -11.74 -13.75
C LYS A 341 -44.29 -10.63 -12.71
N LYS A 342 -43.18 -9.87 -12.67
CA LYS A 342 -43.01 -8.73 -11.74
C LYS A 342 -43.08 -7.33 -12.37
N LYS A 343 -43.31 -7.18 -13.68
CA LYS A 343 -43.53 -5.86 -14.32
C LYS A 343 -44.99 -5.38 -14.32
N ARG A 344 -45.90 -6.08 -13.63
CA ARG A 344 -47.27 -5.60 -13.40
C ARG A 344 -47.65 -5.73 -11.93
N ARG A 345 -47.29 -4.72 -11.16
CA ARG A 345 -48.19 -4.09 -10.18
C ARG A 345 -47.58 -2.75 -9.76
N MET A 346 -48.39 -1.70 -9.93
CA MET A 346 -48.24 -0.38 -9.32
C MET A 346 -48.09 -0.50 -7.80
#